data_AF-A0A7W1MV11-F1
#
_entry.id   AF-A0A7W1MV11-F1
#
_cell.length_a   1.000
_cell.length_b   1.000
_cell.length_c   1.000
_cell.angle_alpha   90.00
_cell.angle_beta   90.00
_cell.angle_gamma   90.00
#
_symmetry.space_group_name_H-M   'P 1'
#
loop_
_entity.id
_entity.type
_entity.pdbx_description
1 polymer ?
#
loop_
_entity_poly.entity_id
_entity_poly.type
_entity_poly.pdbx_seq_one_letter_code
_entity_poly.pdbx_strand_id
1 'polypeptide(L)'
;MSTGDLLLLGLATQKASRVLARDRVTQPLRAPFTEFEGPGGSGEVEEKARGTGLRKAIGQLVTCPYCLGIWVASGFIYGFAFNPRLTRMVASIFAVSSVADFAQHGYAKAKELTE
;
A
#
# COMPACT_ATOMS: atom_id res chain seq x y z
N MET A 1 -13.56 19.37 0.70
CA MET A 1 -13.17 18.04 1.22
C MET A 1 -13.46 18.03 2.71
N SER A 2 -14.19 17.05 3.23
CA SER A 2 -14.54 17.01 4.66
C SER A 2 -13.41 16.37 5.48
N THR A 3 -13.39 16.58 6.81
CA THR A 3 -12.46 15.89 7.72
C THR A 3 -12.58 14.37 7.63
N GLY A 4 -13.80 13.86 7.40
CA GLY A 4 -14.04 12.44 7.16
C GLY A 4 -13.38 11.93 5.88
N ASP A 5 -13.39 12.72 4.81
CA ASP A 5 -12.68 12.36 3.56
C ASP A 5 -11.16 12.34 3.74
N LEU A 6 -10.60 13.26 4.54
CA LEU A 6 -9.17 13.27 4.85
C LEU A 6 -8.74 12.02 5.62
N LEU A 7 -9.53 11.61 6.62
CA LEU A 7 -9.27 10.37 7.36
C LEU A 7 -9.38 9.14 6.46
N LEU A 8 -10.42 9.10 5.61
CA LEU A 8 -10.66 7.99 4.71
C LEU A 8 -9.56 7.87 3.65
N LEU A 9 -9.13 8.98 3.04
CA LEU A 9 -8.01 9.02 2.10
C LEU A 9 -6.67 8.69 2.77
N GLY A 10 -6.47 9.10 4.03
CA GLY A 10 -5.28 8.74 4.81
C GLY A 10 -5.18 7.24 5.08
N LEU A 11 -6.27 6.63 5.56
CA LEU A 11 -6.35 5.18 5.78
C LEU A 11 -6.21 4.40 4.46
N ALA A 12 -6.89 4.86 3.42
CA ALA A 12 -6.80 4.28 2.08
C ALA A 12 -5.36 4.33 1.55
N THR A 13 -4.67 5.46 1.68
CA THR A 13 -3.27 5.63 1.24
C THR A 13 -2.35 4.70 1.99
N GLN A 14 -2.50 4.58 3.31
CA GLN A 14 -1.65 3.73 4.14
C GLN A 14 -1.76 2.24 3.75
N LYS A 15 -2.97 1.76 3.46
CA LYS A 15 -3.19 0.37 3.03
C LYS A 15 -2.85 0.18 1.55
N ALA A 16 -3.28 1.08 0.67
CA ALA A 16 -2.99 1.02 -0.75
C ALA A 16 -1.48 1.08 -1.02
N SER A 17 -0.72 1.90 -0.29
CA SER A 17 0.73 1.95 -0.44
C SER A 17 1.40 0.65 0.00
N ARG A 18 0.94 0.01 1.08
CA ARG A 18 1.46 -1.29 1.53
C ARG A 18 1.10 -2.43 0.59
N VAL A 19 -0.16 -2.49 0.14
CA VAL A 19 -0.63 -3.45 -0.86
C VAL A 19 0.15 -3.26 -2.16
N LEU A 20 0.24 -2.02 -2.65
CA LEU A 20 1.04 -1.75 -3.82
C LEU A 20 2.47 -2.19 -3.55
N ALA A 21 3.18 -1.71 -2.54
CA ALA A 21 4.61 -1.96 -2.30
C ALA A 21 5.00 -3.41 -1.97
N ARG A 22 4.11 -4.22 -1.39
CA ARG A 22 4.47 -5.52 -0.81
C ARG A 22 3.58 -6.69 -1.21
N ASP A 23 2.47 -6.46 -1.91
CA ASP A 23 1.52 -7.54 -2.24
C ASP A 23 2.02 -8.38 -3.43
N ARG A 24 1.95 -9.71 -3.25
CA ARG A 24 2.35 -10.73 -4.23
C ARG A 24 1.68 -10.53 -5.59
N VAL A 25 0.48 -9.96 -5.62
CA VAL A 25 -0.28 -9.72 -6.86
C VAL A 25 0.43 -8.76 -7.81
N THR A 26 1.33 -7.90 -7.31
CA THR A 26 2.12 -6.98 -8.14
C THR A 26 3.47 -7.56 -8.59
N GLN A 27 3.86 -8.77 -8.14
CA GLN A 27 5.09 -9.43 -8.59
C GLN A 27 5.26 -9.54 -10.11
N PRO A 28 4.25 -9.93 -10.92
CA PRO A 28 4.43 -10.00 -12.37
C PRO A 28 4.67 -8.62 -13.00
N LEU A 29 4.17 -7.54 -12.39
CA LEU A 29 4.41 -6.17 -12.83
C LEU A 29 5.80 -5.65 -12.40
N ARG A 30 6.39 -6.23 -11.35
CA ARG A 30 7.67 -5.84 -10.74
C ARG A 30 8.88 -6.70 -11.09
N ALA A 31 8.64 -7.90 -11.61
CA ALA A 31 9.66 -8.80 -12.15
C ALA A 31 10.70 -8.14 -13.08
N PRO A 32 10.39 -7.09 -13.87
CA PRO A 32 11.40 -6.41 -14.69
C PRO A 32 12.28 -5.37 -13.95
N PHE A 33 11.96 -5.02 -12.70
CA PHE A 33 12.56 -3.90 -11.96
C PHE A 33 13.08 -4.26 -10.56
N THR A 34 12.68 -5.40 -10.00
CA THR A 34 13.09 -5.84 -8.67
C THR A 34 13.62 -7.28 -8.70
N GLU A 35 14.49 -7.62 -7.76
CA GLU A 35 15.05 -8.94 -7.53
C GLU A 35 14.49 -9.44 -6.19
N PHE A 36 13.89 -10.63 -6.21
CA PHE A 36 13.26 -11.24 -5.04
C PHE A 36 14.34 -11.57 -3.99
N GLU A 37 14.27 -10.97 -2.81
CA GLU A 37 15.27 -11.14 -1.75
C GLU A 37 14.75 -12.04 -0.61
N GLY A 38 13.42 -12.17 -0.44
CA GLY A 38 12.82 -13.19 0.43
C GLY A 38 11.36 -12.93 0.81
N PRO A 39 10.71 -13.85 1.55
CA PRO A 39 9.38 -13.63 2.13
C PRO A 39 9.47 -12.61 3.28
N GLY A 40 8.69 -11.52 3.20
CA GLY A 40 8.69 -10.43 4.19
C GLY A 40 7.68 -10.57 5.33
N GLY A 41 6.87 -11.64 5.34
CA GLY A 41 5.78 -11.86 6.29
C GLY A 41 4.47 -12.24 5.59
N SER A 42 3.36 -12.23 6.33
CA SER A 42 2.00 -12.66 5.94
C SER A 42 1.53 -12.25 4.54
N GLY A 43 1.96 -13.00 3.51
CA GLY A 43 1.66 -12.71 2.10
C GLY A 43 2.49 -11.56 1.49
N GLU A 44 3.38 -10.93 2.24
CA GLU A 44 4.24 -9.83 1.80
C GLU A 44 5.60 -10.34 1.28
N VAL A 45 6.11 -9.70 0.24
CA VAL A 45 7.41 -10.04 -0.37
C VAL A 45 8.41 -8.90 -0.16
N GLU A 46 9.62 -9.23 0.28
CA GLU A 46 10.75 -8.31 0.27
C GLU A 46 11.49 -8.44 -1.06
N GLU A 47 11.44 -7.38 -1.87
CA GLU A 47 12.15 -7.30 -3.14
C GLU A 47 13.15 -6.14 -3.12
N LYS A 48 14.35 -6.35 -3.68
CA LYS A 48 15.38 -5.32 -3.81
C LYS A 48 15.38 -4.74 -5.21
N ALA A 49 15.61 -3.44 -5.34
CA ALA A 49 15.70 -2.79 -6.64
C ALA A 49 16.83 -3.39 -7.50
N ARG A 50 16.52 -3.81 -8.72
CA ARG A 50 17.46 -4.46 -9.65
C ARG A 50 18.08 -3.46 -10.63
N GLY A 51 19.37 -3.59 -10.92
CA GLY A 51 20.09 -2.81 -11.93
C GLY A 51 20.71 -1.48 -11.46
N THR A 52 21.06 -0.61 -12.40
CA THR A 52 21.73 0.70 -12.19
C THR A 52 20.93 1.85 -12.83
N GLY A 53 21.09 3.08 -12.33
CA GLY A 53 20.44 4.29 -12.87
C GLY A 53 18.93 4.41 -12.57
N LEU A 54 18.14 4.89 -13.53
CA LEU A 54 16.68 5.11 -13.44
C LEU A 54 15.91 3.86 -13.02
N ARG A 55 16.37 2.68 -13.43
CA ARG A 55 15.74 1.38 -13.10
C ARG A 55 15.82 1.07 -11.61
N LYS A 56 16.93 1.43 -10.97
CA LYS A 56 17.14 1.29 -9.51
C LYS A 56 16.32 2.31 -8.73
N ALA A 57 16.23 3.56 -9.21
CA ALA A 57 15.43 4.60 -8.57
C ALA A 57 13.93 4.25 -8.56
N ILE A 58 13.40 3.77 -9.70
CA ILE A 58 12.03 3.27 -9.80
C ILE A 58 11.84 2.06 -8.89
N GLY A 59 12.79 1.10 -8.89
CA GLY A 59 12.75 -0.05 -8.00
C GLY A 59 12.68 0.34 -6.52
N GLN A 60 13.49 1.30 -6.06
CA GLN A 60 13.48 1.79 -4.67
C GLN A 60 12.19 2.52 -4.30
N LEU A 61 11.63 3.29 -5.24
CA LEU A 61 10.36 3.97 -5.04
C LEU A 61 9.24 2.96 -4.80
N VAL A 62 9.25 1.90 -5.62
CA VAL A 62 8.22 0.87 -5.72
C VAL A 62 8.33 -0.17 -4.60
N THR A 63 9.51 -0.37 -4.01
CA THR A 63 9.72 -1.26 -2.86
C THR A 63 9.61 -0.52 -1.51
N CYS A 64 9.67 0.82 -1.50
CA CYS A 64 9.51 1.61 -0.28
C CYS A 64 8.04 2.05 -0.09
N PRO A 65 7.30 1.48 0.90
CA PRO A 65 5.90 1.84 1.15
C PRO A 65 5.73 3.30 1.61
N TYR A 66 6.76 3.94 2.16
CA TYR A 66 6.70 5.36 2.48
C TYR A 66 6.80 6.22 1.22
N CYS A 67 7.71 5.89 0.30
CA CYS A 67 7.86 6.61 -0.96
C CYS A 67 6.63 6.43 -1.84
N LEU A 68 6.10 5.21 -2.00
CA LEU A 68 4.84 4.98 -2.71
C LEU A 68 3.66 5.71 -2.04
N GLY A 69 3.69 5.90 -0.72
CA GLY A 69 2.63 6.56 0.03
C GLY A 69 2.38 7.99 -0.45
N ILE A 70 3.45 8.76 -0.70
CA ILE A 70 3.32 10.14 -1.21
C ILE A 70 2.69 10.18 -2.60
N TRP A 71 3.02 9.22 -3.47
CA TRP A 71 2.51 9.13 -4.84
C TRP A 71 1.05 8.70 -4.87
N VAL A 72 0.70 7.72 -4.05
CA VAL A 72 -0.69 7.24 -3.90
C VAL A 72 -1.57 8.34 -3.30
N ALA A 73 -1.10 9.03 -2.26
CA ALA A 73 -1.81 10.18 -1.68
C ALA A 73 -2.06 11.26 -2.72
N SER A 74 -1.01 11.59 -3.49
CA SER A 74 -1.11 12.58 -4.57
C SER A 74 -2.14 12.15 -5.61
N GLY A 75 -2.11 10.88 -6.06
CA GLY A 75 -3.08 10.32 -6.99
C GLY A 75 -4.52 10.36 -6.47
N PHE A 76 -4.72 10.08 -5.18
CA PHE A 76 -6.02 10.21 -4.54
C PHE A 76 -6.51 11.67 -4.49
N ILE A 77 -5.64 12.63 -4.17
CA ILE A 77 -5.98 14.06 -4.15
C ILE A 77 -6.32 14.56 -5.56
N TYR A 78 -5.47 14.25 -6.55
CA TYR A 78 -5.74 14.59 -7.95
C TYR A 78 -7.03 13.93 -8.45
N GLY A 79 -7.22 12.65 -8.16
CA GLY A 79 -8.44 11.92 -8.50
C GLY A 79 -9.68 12.57 -7.90
N PHE A 80 -9.62 13.01 -6.64
CA PHE A 80 -10.72 13.70 -5.98
C PHE A 80 -11.07 15.02 -6.67
N ALA A 81 -10.07 15.73 -7.20
CA ALA A 81 -10.27 16.97 -7.94
C ALA A 81 -10.96 16.75 -9.30
N PHE A 82 -10.67 15.65 -10.00
CA PHE A 82 -11.28 15.33 -11.30
C PHE A 82 -12.63 14.62 -11.17
N ASN A 83 -12.73 13.59 -10.31
CA ASN A 83 -13.95 12.78 -10.16
C ASN A 83 -14.14 12.29 -8.71
N PRO A 84 -14.73 13.12 -7.83
CA PRO A 84 -14.79 12.85 -6.40
C PRO A 84 -15.60 11.61 -6.02
N ARG A 85 -16.59 11.21 -6.84
CA ARG A 85 -17.43 10.02 -6.57
C ARG A 85 -16.63 8.73 -6.73
N LEU A 86 -15.88 8.64 -7.82
CA LEU A 86 -15.07 7.47 -8.15
C LEU A 86 -13.92 7.33 -7.15
N THR A 87 -13.26 8.44 -6.82
CA THR A 87 -12.20 8.46 -5.81
C THR A 87 -12.70 8.07 -4.42
N ARG A 88 -13.89 8.53 -4.01
CA ARG A 88 -14.49 8.08 -2.74
C ARG A 88 -14.76 6.59 -2.70
N MET A 89 -15.28 6.00 -3.78
CA MET A 89 -15.53 4.56 -3.89
C MET A 89 -14.24 3.76 -3.78
N VAL A 90 -13.18 4.17 -4.50
CA VAL A 90 -11.90 3.46 -4.45
C VAL A 90 -11.27 3.61 -3.06
N ALA A 91 -11.26 4.83 -2.50
CA ALA A 91 -10.71 5.08 -1.19
C ALA A 91 -11.47 4.32 -0.10
N SER A 92 -12.80 4.17 -0.19
CA SER A 92 -13.57 3.45 0.82
C SER A 92 -13.27 1.96 0.83
N ILE A 93 -13.04 1.34 -0.33
CA ILE A 93 -12.61 -0.07 -0.41
C ILE A 93 -11.29 -0.28 0.34
N PHE A 94 -10.28 0.55 0.07
CA PHE A 94 -8.98 0.44 0.73
C PHE A 94 -9.07 0.77 2.23
N ALA A 95 -9.86 1.77 2.62
CA ALA A 95 -10.03 2.16 4.02
C ALA A 95 -10.72 1.05 4.84
N VAL A 96 -11.79 0.43 4.32
CA VAL A 96 -12.49 -0.67 4.99
C VAL A 96 -11.59 -1.91 5.11
N SER A 97 -10.83 -2.24 4.05
CA SER A 97 -9.84 -3.31 4.14
C SER A 97 -8.81 -3.04 5.24
N SER A 98 -8.29 -1.81 5.32
CA SER A 98 -7.31 -1.45 6.35
C SER A 98 -7.83 -1.65 7.77
N VAL A 99 -9.12 -1.36 8.01
CA VAL A 99 -9.75 -1.57 9.31
C VAL A 99 -9.87 -3.06 9.63
N ALA A 100 -10.26 -3.87 8.63
CA ALA A 100 -10.38 -5.32 8.78
C ALA A 100 -9.03 -5.97 9.13
N ASP A 101 -7.93 -5.58 8.45
CA ASP A 101 -6.61 -6.12 8.77
C ASP A 101 -6.15 -5.72 10.19
N PHE A 102 -6.41 -4.48 10.58
CA PHE A 102 -6.05 -4.00 11.91
C PHE A 102 -6.79 -4.78 13.00
N ALA A 103 -8.07 -5.07 12.77
CA ALA A 103 -8.85 -5.94 13.64
C ALA A 103 -8.25 -7.36 13.69
N GLN A 104 -7.95 -7.96 12.54
CA GLN A 104 -7.37 -9.31 12.46
C GLN A 104 -6.01 -9.42 13.19
N HIS A 105 -5.10 -8.45 13.00
CA HIS A 105 -3.84 -8.42 13.73
C HIS A 105 -4.03 -8.17 15.22
N GLY A 106 -5.01 -7.35 15.60
CA GLY A 106 -5.38 -7.13 17.00
C GLY A 106 -5.89 -8.42 17.66
N TYR A 107 -6.77 -9.15 16.99
CA TYR A 107 -7.27 -10.45 17.45
C TYR A 107 -6.15 -11.49 17.57
N ALA A 108 -5.23 -11.54 16.60
CA ALA A 108 -4.08 -12.44 16.67
C ALA A 108 -3.19 -12.16 17.90
N LYS A 109 -2.85 -10.88 18.14
CA LYS A 109 -2.07 -10.48 19.33
C LYS A 109 -2.82 -10.72 20.65
N ALA A 110 -4.12 -10.46 20.68
CA ALA A 110 -4.93 -10.72 21.87
C ALA A 110 -4.95 -12.21 22.22
N LYS A 111 -4.96 -13.08 21.19
CA LYS A 111 -4.89 -14.53 21.36
C LYS A 111 -3.53 -14.97 21.91
N GLU A 112 -2.42 -14.45 21.39
CA GLU A 112 -1.06 -14.74 21.88
C GLU A 112 -0.83 -14.32 23.34
N LEU A 113 -1.54 -13.29 23.84
CA LEU A 113 -1.45 -12.84 25.23
C LEU A 113 -2.28 -13.70 26.20
N THR A 114 -3.19 -14.53 25.68
CA THR A 114 -4.12 -15.34 26.48
C THR A 114 -3.68 -16.80 26.58
N GLU A 115 -2.82 -17.28 25.65
CA GLU A 115 -2.10 -18.56 25.73
C GLU A 115 -0.78 -18.42 26.50
#